data_AF-A0AAC9BCZ9-F1
#
_entry.id   AF-A0AAC9BCZ9-F1
#
_cell.length_a   1.000
_cell.length_b   1.000
_cell.length_c   1.000
_cell.angle_alpha   90.00
_cell.angle_beta   90.00
_cell.angle_gamma   90.00
#
_symmetry.space_group_name_H-M   'P 1'
#
loop_
_entity.id
_entity.type
_entity.pdbx_description
1 polymer ?
#
loop_
_entity_poly.entity_id
_entity_poly.type
_entity_poly.pdbx_seq_one_letter_code
_entity_poly.pdbx_strand_id
1 'polypeptide(L)'
;MAATHVVPATGIVLSDDSAWLPLDQIYGFLSQETHWARGLPRAVFDRSIANSLCFAAYRLNDDGTHGDLVGFARVITDRATFAYLCDVFVLPEWRGKGVSHALMDFLREHPEPQSLRRTVLVTTGADWLYRKHGFTDVPEGIGFMQLHRPNIYKTAAA
;
A
#
# COMPACT_ATOMS: atom_id res chain seq x y z
N MET A 1 5.91 -5.85 17.35
CA MET A 1 7.07 -4.95 17.18
C MET A 1 7.16 -4.65 15.70
N ALA A 2 7.57 -3.45 15.33
CA ALA A 2 7.81 -3.13 13.92
C ALA A 2 8.93 -4.01 13.35
N ALA A 3 8.78 -4.43 12.11
CA ALA A 3 9.72 -5.22 11.34
C ALA A 3 10.42 -4.34 10.28
N THR A 4 11.70 -4.61 10.06
CA THR A 4 12.50 -3.95 9.01
C THR A 4 13.28 -5.00 8.22
N HIS A 5 13.08 -5.03 6.91
CA HIS A 5 13.63 -6.06 6.01
C HIS A 5 14.46 -5.40 4.91
N VAL A 6 15.77 -5.65 4.92
CA VAL A 6 16.66 -5.19 3.84
C VAL A 6 16.49 -6.11 2.64
N VAL A 7 16.35 -5.54 1.44
CA VAL A 7 16.24 -6.27 0.17
C VAL A 7 17.40 -5.85 -0.74
N PRO A 8 18.60 -6.47 -0.59
CA PRO A 8 19.80 -6.03 -1.30
C PRO A 8 19.67 -6.08 -2.82
N ALA A 9 18.92 -7.05 -3.35
CA ALA A 9 18.72 -7.23 -4.79
C ALA A 9 18.05 -6.02 -5.47
N THR A 10 17.28 -5.22 -4.72
CA THR A 10 16.59 -4.02 -5.22
C THR A 10 17.18 -2.73 -4.65
N GLY A 11 18.13 -2.81 -3.71
CA GLY A 11 18.73 -1.65 -3.06
C GLY A 11 17.75 -0.88 -2.17
N ILE A 12 16.82 -1.59 -1.52
CA ILE A 12 15.81 -0.98 -0.65
C ILE A 12 15.81 -1.61 0.74
N VAL A 13 15.19 -0.91 1.68
CA VAL A 13 14.79 -1.43 2.98
C VAL A 13 13.30 -1.19 3.17
N LEU A 14 12.61 -2.21 3.68
CA LEU A 14 11.18 -2.21 3.94
C LEU A 14 10.95 -2.04 5.44
N SER A 15 9.91 -1.31 5.83
CA SER A 15 9.48 -1.21 7.23
C SER A 15 7.97 -1.04 7.34
N ASP A 16 7.41 -1.56 8.44
CA ASP A 16 6.04 -1.32 8.88
C ASP A 16 5.98 -0.34 10.08
N ASP A 17 7.11 0.28 10.45
CA ASP A 17 7.16 1.22 11.55
C ASP A 17 6.46 2.52 11.18
N SER A 18 5.32 2.77 11.82
CA SER A 18 4.56 4.01 11.64
C SER A 18 5.38 5.28 11.93
N ALA A 19 6.41 5.20 12.79
CA ALA A 19 7.28 6.32 13.09
C ALA A 19 8.20 6.72 11.92
N TRP A 20 8.41 5.82 10.95
CA TRP A 20 9.26 6.09 9.79
C TRP A 20 8.49 6.74 8.64
N LEU A 21 7.15 6.76 8.69
CA LEU A 21 6.32 7.20 7.58
C LEU A 21 6.46 8.71 7.31
N PRO A 22 6.97 9.12 6.13
CA PRO A 22 6.98 10.52 5.74
C PRO A 22 5.59 10.94 5.25
N LEU A 23 4.69 11.21 6.20
CA LEU A 23 3.26 11.43 5.95
C LEU A 23 2.99 12.51 4.88
N ASP A 24 3.76 13.60 4.88
CA ASP A 24 3.60 14.68 3.90
C ASP A 24 3.93 14.22 2.47
N GLN A 25 4.97 13.39 2.31
CA GLN A 25 5.37 12.84 1.01
C GLN A 25 4.34 11.82 0.50
N ILE A 26 3.88 10.92 1.37
CA ILE A 26 2.85 9.93 1.04
C ILE A 26 1.55 10.63 0.66
N TYR A 27 1.11 11.61 1.46
CA TYR A 27 -0.07 12.41 1.19
C TYR A 27 0.04 13.16 -0.13
N GLY A 28 1.17 13.83 -0.38
CA GLY A 28 1.42 14.57 -1.61
C GLY A 28 1.27 13.68 -2.83
N PHE A 29 1.92 12.51 -2.82
CA PHE A 29 1.84 11.56 -3.93
C PHE A 29 0.42 11.01 -4.12
N LEU A 30 -0.23 10.53 -3.05
CA LEU A 30 -1.58 9.97 -3.14
C LEU A 30 -2.60 11.01 -3.65
N SER A 31 -2.62 12.20 -3.05
CA SER A 31 -3.63 13.22 -3.33
C SER A 31 -3.49 13.91 -4.68
N GLN A 32 -2.30 13.88 -5.29
CA GLN A 32 -1.99 14.61 -6.53
C GLN A 32 -1.76 13.67 -7.72
N GLU A 33 -0.95 12.62 -7.51
CA GLU A 33 -0.43 11.76 -8.59
C GLU A 33 -1.28 10.50 -8.84
N THR A 34 -2.08 10.08 -7.87
CA THR A 34 -2.92 8.89 -8.03
C THR A 34 -4.35 9.24 -8.42
N HIS A 35 -4.94 8.46 -9.34
CA HIS A 35 -6.30 8.72 -9.79
C HIS A 35 -7.35 8.31 -8.75
N TRP A 36 -7.05 7.35 -7.86
CA TRP A 36 -7.99 6.82 -6.86
C TRP A 36 -8.07 7.66 -5.58
N ALA A 37 -7.01 8.37 -5.20
CA ALA A 37 -6.97 9.22 -4.00
C ALA A 37 -6.92 10.73 -4.32
N ARG A 38 -7.10 11.13 -5.60
CA ARG A 38 -7.06 12.53 -6.00
C ARG A 38 -8.03 13.39 -5.20
N GLY A 39 -7.52 14.49 -4.62
CA GLY A 39 -8.30 15.43 -3.82
C GLY A 39 -8.63 14.95 -2.39
N LEU A 40 -8.05 13.83 -1.94
CA LEU A 40 -8.19 13.34 -0.57
C LEU A 40 -7.87 14.45 0.45
N PRO A 41 -8.77 14.82 1.37
CA PRO A 41 -8.47 15.82 2.39
C PRO A 41 -7.43 15.32 3.39
N ARG A 42 -6.49 16.18 3.78
CA ARG A 42 -5.40 15.84 4.72
C ARG A 42 -5.88 15.17 6.02
N ALA A 43 -6.91 15.72 6.66
CA ALA A 43 -7.45 15.14 7.90
C ALA A 43 -8.06 13.74 7.71
N VAL A 44 -8.55 13.41 6.50
CA VAL A 44 -9.05 12.07 6.18
C VAL A 44 -7.88 11.12 5.97
N PHE A 45 -6.82 11.57 5.29
CA PHE A 45 -5.58 10.81 5.13
C PHE A 45 -4.92 10.48 6.47
N ASP A 46 -4.69 11.47 7.35
CA ASP A 46 -4.00 11.22 8.63
C ASP A 46 -4.75 10.18 9.47
N ARG A 47 -6.09 10.28 9.50
CA ARG A 47 -6.93 9.30 10.18
C ARG A 47 -6.91 7.93 9.50
N SER A 48 -6.83 7.85 8.18
CA SER A 48 -6.76 6.55 7.48
C SER A 48 -5.43 5.84 7.77
N ILE A 49 -4.31 6.57 7.79
CA ILE A 49 -3.00 6.05 8.18
C ILE A 49 -3.01 5.55 9.62
N ALA A 50 -3.54 6.36 10.55
CA ALA A 50 -3.58 6.01 11.97
C ALA A 50 -4.39 4.73 12.29
N ASN A 51 -5.30 4.32 11.40
CA ASN A 51 -6.16 3.14 11.57
C ASN A 51 -5.80 1.99 10.61
N SER A 52 -4.64 2.03 9.98
CA SER A 52 -4.19 1.02 9.03
C SER A 52 -2.82 0.44 9.41
N LEU A 53 -2.53 -0.77 8.95
CA LEU A 53 -1.16 -1.21 8.80
C LEU A 53 -0.57 -0.56 7.55
N CYS A 54 0.62 0.00 7.67
CA CYS A 54 1.28 0.73 6.60
C CYS A 54 2.66 0.13 6.39
N PHE A 55 3.01 -0.09 5.12
CA PHE A 55 4.27 -0.66 4.72
C PHE A 55 4.96 0.32 3.79
N ALA A 56 6.21 0.65 4.07
CA ALA A 56 6.99 1.60 3.30
C ALA A 56 8.29 0.96 2.83
N ALA A 57 8.67 1.30 1.61
CA ALA A 57 9.96 0.97 1.02
C ALA A 57 10.79 2.25 0.95
N TYR A 58 12.05 2.16 1.34
CA TYR A 58 13.02 3.26 1.31
C TYR A 58 14.26 2.84 0.54
N ARG A 59 14.97 3.79 -0.08
CA ARG A 59 16.30 3.53 -0.62
C ARG A 59 17.22 3.03 0.51
N LEU A 60 18.01 2.00 0.26
CA LEU A 60 19.10 1.61 1.17
C LEU A 60 20.33 2.47 0.88
N ASN A 61 20.89 3.11 1.89
CA ASN A 61 22.15 3.86 1.77
C ASN A 61 23.36 2.94 2.03
N ASP A 62 24.54 3.35 1.56
CA ASP A 62 25.78 2.56 1.68
C ASP A 62 26.23 2.32 3.13
N ASP A 63 25.83 3.19 4.06
CA ASP A 63 26.09 3.07 5.50
C ASP A 63 25.08 2.14 6.23
N GLY A 64 24.16 1.52 5.50
CA GLY A 64 23.14 0.63 6.03
C GLY A 64 21.89 1.35 6.58
N THR A 65 21.84 2.67 6.51
CA THR A 65 20.63 3.45 6.89
C THR A 65 19.61 3.48 5.75
N HIS A 66 18.39 3.90 6.07
CA HIS A 66 17.37 4.15 5.05
C HIS A 66 17.46 5.60 4.54
N GLY A 67 17.22 5.79 3.25
CA GLY A 67 17.09 7.09 2.59
C GLY A 67 15.63 7.44 2.35
N ASP A 68 15.37 8.05 1.19
CA ASP A 68 14.05 8.54 0.78
C ASP A 68 13.05 7.41 0.58
N LEU A 69 11.76 7.71 0.76
CA LEU A 69 10.66 6.81 0.40
C LEU A 69 10.71 6.51 -1.11
N VAL A 70 10.50 5.25 -1.47
CA VAL A 70 10.47 4.77 -2.86
C VAL A 70 9.19 4.02 -3.20
N GLY A 71 8.45 3.55 -2.20
CA GLY A 71 7.17 2.88 -2.38
C GLY A 71 6.39 2.75 -1.08
N PHE A 72 5.10 2.47 -1.20
CA PHE A 72 4.18 2.41 -0.08
C PHE A 72 3.04 1.44 -0.37
N ALA A 73 2.48 0.83 0.68
CA ALA A 73 1.26 0.06 0.65
C ALA A 73 0.51 0.20 1.98
N ARG A 74 -0.83 0.14 1.92
CA ARG A 74 -1.68 0.25 3.11
C ARG A 74 -2.66 -0.90 3.19
N VAL A 75 -2.88 -1.39 4.41
CA VAL A 75 -3.80 -2.48 4.72
C VAL A 75 -4.77 -2.05 5.80
N ILE A 76 -6.07 -2.05 5.48
CA ILE A 76 -7.14 -1.93 6.47
C ILE A 76 -7.48 -3.35 6.93
N THR A 77 -7.39 -3.63 8.22
CA THR A 77 -7.58 -5.00 8.72
C THR A 77 -8.11 -5.03 10.15
N ASP A 78 -8.86 -6.08 10.48
CA ASP A 78 -9.21 -6.45 11.85
C ASP A 78 -8.10 -7.27 12.54
N ARG A 79 -7.00 -7.55 11.83
CA ARG A 79 -5.85 -8.36 12.25
C ARG A 79 -6.20 -9.80 12.62
N ALA A 80 -7.35 -10.30 12.15
CA ALA A 80 -7.87 -11.60 12.55
C ALA A 80 -8.56 -12.37 11.40
N THR A 81 -9.44 -11.72 10.63
CA THR A 81 -10.29 -12.41 9.66
C THR A 81 -10.32 -11.78 8.28
N PHE A 82 -10.07 -10.47 8.17
CA PHE A 82 -10.23 -9.75 6.92
C PHE A 82 -9.24 -8.61 6.73
N ALA A 83 -8.76 -8.43 5.49
CA ALA A 83 -7.98 -7.27 5.08
C ALA A 83 -8.42 -6.69 3.73
N TYR A 84 -8.22 -5.38 3.58
CA TYR A 84 -8.28 -4.66 2.32
C TYR A 84 -6.93 -4.01 2.03
N LEU A 85 -6.26 -4.46 0.96
CA LEU A 85 -5.03 -3.87 0.44
C LEU A 85 -5.38 -2.70 -0.49
N CYS A 86 -4.76 -1.56 -0.22
CA CYS A 86 -5.01 -0.30 -0.93
C CYS A 86 -3.77 0.61 -0.92
N ASP A 87 -3.87 1.71 -1.67
CA ASP A 87 -2.84 2.76 -1.75
C ASP A 87 -1.42 2.25 -2.08
N VAL A 88 -1.33 1.17 -2.85
CA VAL A 88 -0.06 0.62 -3.32
C VAL A 88 0.53 1.51 -4.40
N PHE A 89 1.72 2.06 -4.17
CA PHE A 89 2.46 2.80 -5.19
C PHE A 89 3.97 2.61 -5.08
N VAL A 90 4.64 2.87 -6.20
CA VAL A 90 6.10 3.01 -6.32
C VAL A 90 6.38 4.31 -7.03
N LEU A 91 7.31 5.11 -6.50
CA LEU A 91 7.71 6.37 -7.11
C LEU A 91 8.27 6.13 -8.51
N PRO A 92 8.02 7.03 -9.49
CA PRO A 92 8.34 6.78 -10.89
C PRO A 92 9.77 6.29 -11.16
N GLU A 93 10.75 6.85 -10.46
CA GLU A 93 12.20 6.58 -10.62
C GLU A 93 12.62 5.18 -10.12
N TRP A 94 11.72 4.53 -9.37
CA TRP A 94 11.92 3.22 -8.75
C TRP A 94 11.06 2.12 -9.37
N ARG A 95 10.23 2.45 -10.35
CA ARG A 95 9.42 1.47 -11.08
C ARG A 95 10.30 0.54 -11.92
N GLY A 96 9.82 -0.68 -12.15
CA GLY A 96 10.55 -1.70 -12.90
C GLY A 96 11.72 -2.36 -12.14
N LYS A 97 11.99 -1.94 -10.89
CA LYS A 97 13.10 -2.46 -10.07
C LYS A 97 12.67 -3.52 -9.04
N GLY A 98 11.47 -4.08 -9.16
CA GLY A 98 10.96 -5.11 -8.23
C GLY A 98 10.43 -4.60 -6.89
N VAL A 99 10.39 -3.28 -6.64
CA VAL A 99 9.93 -2.68 -5.36
C VAL A 99 8.50 -3.12 -5.00
N SER A 100 7.58 -3.14 -5.95
CA SER A 100 6.20 -3.57 -5.70
C SER A 100 6.12 -5.05 -5.34
N HIS A 101 6.97 -5.90 -5.90
CA HIS A 101 7.04 -7.30 -5.51
C HIS A 101 7.54 -7.44 -4.07
N ALA A 102 8.61 -6.73 -3.72
CA ALA A 102 9.17 -6.75 -2.37
C ALA A 102 8.16 -6.27 -1.31
N LEU A 103 7.37 -5.22 -1.60
CA LEU A 103 6.28 -4.77 -0.72
C LEU A 103 5.20 -5.85 -0.50
N MET A 104 4.81 -6.54 -1.58
CA MET A 104 3.80 -7.60 -1.50
C MET A 104 4.31 -8.82 -0.73
N ASP A 105 5.56 -9.21 -0.93
CA ASP A 105 6.21 -10.30 -0.19
C ASP A 105 6.28 -9.96 1.30
N PHE A 106 6.69 -8.74 1.64
CA PHE A 106 6.76 -8.28 3.02
C PHE A 106 5.40 -8.25 3.72
N LEU A 107 4.35 -7.81 3.02
CA LEU A 107 2.97 -7.87 3.53
C LEU A 107 2.53 -9.31 3.80
N ARG A 108 2.84 -10.25 2.90
CA ARG A 108 2.47 -11.67 3.03
C ARG A 108 3.21 -12.34 4.18
N GLU A 109 4.46 -11.96 4.41
CA GLU A 109 5.32 -12.50 5.46
C GLU A 109 5.06 -11.86 6.83
N HIS A 110 4.36 -10.72 6.88
CA HIS A 110 3.99 -10.07 8.12
C HIS A 110 3.13 -11.01 9.00
N PRO A 111 3.37 -11.08 10.32
CA PRO A 111 2.71 -12.06 11.19
C PRO A 111 1.20 -11.86 11.32
N GLU A 112 0.72 -10.60 11.30
CA GLU A 112 -0.71 -10.31 11.53
C GLU A 112 -1.64 -10.74 10.37
N PRO A 113 -1.25 -10.62 9.09
CA PRO A 113 -2.04 -11.14 7.98
C PRO A 113 -2.14 -12.67 7.83
N GLN A 114 -1.38 -13.46 8.58
CA GLN A 114 -1.21 -14.89 8.26
C GLN A 114 -2.45 -15.76 8.53
N SER A 115 -3.35 -15.34 9.42
CA SER A 115 -4.59 -16.05 9.75
C SER A 115 -5.82 -15.49 9.02
N LEU A 116 -5.66 -14.49 8.17
CA LEU A 116 -6.78 -13.83 7.52
C LEU A 116 -7.52 -14.80 6.60
N ARG A 117 -8.82 -14.95 6.84
CA ARG A 117 -9.71 -15.73 5.97
C ARG A 117 -9.84 -15.10 4.58
N ARG A 118 -9.67 -13.78 4.47
CA ARG A 118 -9.85 -13.07 3.20
C ARG A 118 -9.06 -11.76 3.16
N THR A 119 -8.30 -11.58 2.08
CA THR A 119 -7.72 -10.29 1.70
C THR A 119 -8.26 -9.88 0.35
N VAL A 120 -8.73 -8.64 0.22
CA VAL A 120 -9.29 -8.12 -1.04
C VAL A 120 -8.58 -6.84 -1.46
N LEU A 121 -8.69 -6.52 -2.75
CA LEU A 121 -8.22 -5.28 -3.33
C LEU A 121 -9.06 -4.92 -4.54
N VAL A 122 -8.96 -3.68 -4.99
CA VAL A 122 -9.50 -3.23 -6.28
C VAL A 122 -8.32 -2.74 -7.09
N THR A 123 -8.16 -3.25 -8.31
CA THR A 123 -7.02 -2.93 -9.18
C THR A 123 -7.49 -2.49 -10.55
N THR A 124 -6.71 -1.62 -11.19
CA THR A 124 -6.88 -1.22 -12.59
C THR A 124 -5.51 -1.31 -13.26
N GLY A 125 -5.30 -2.33 -14.11
CA GLY A 125 -4.06 -2.51 -14.87
C GLY A 125 -2.86 -3.10 -14.10
N ALA A 126 -3.03 -3.50 -12.84
CA ALA A 126 -2.00 -4.14 -12.02
C ALA A 126 -2.42 -5.53 -11.51
N ASP A 127 -3.46 -6.14 -12.09
CA ASP A 127 -3.92 -7.49 -11.80
C ASP A 127 -2.80 -8.54 -11.93
N TRP A 128 -1.91 -8.39 -12.92
CA TRP A 128 -0.75 -9.26 -13.10
C TRP A 128 0.18 -9.30 -11.86
N LEU A 129 0.35 -8.18 -11.15
CA LEU A 129 1.17 -8.12 -9.94
C LEU A 129 0.50 -8.93 -8.85
N TYR A 130 -0.78 -8.67 -8.60
CA TYR A 130 -1.51 -9.31 -7.52
C TYR A 130 -1.70 -10.82 -7.76
N ARG A 131 -1.93 -11.25 -9.01
CA ARG A 131 -1.99 -12.68 -9.36
C ARG A 131 -0.67 -13.41 -9.08
N LYS A 132 0.48 -12.77 -9.31
CA LYS A 132 1.80 -13.34 -8.94
C LYS A 132 1.95 -13.53 -7.43
N HIS A 133 1.19 -12.79 -6.63
CA HIS A 133 1.17 -12.86 -5.17
C HIS A 133 -0.04 -13.62 -4.61
N GLY A 134 -0.67 -14.46 -5.44
CA GLY A 134 -1.72 -15.39 -4.99
C GLY A 134 -3.13 -14.81 -4.93
N PHE A 135 -3.34 -13.56 -5.35
CA PHE A 135 -4.69 -13.02 -5.51
C PHE A 135 -5.38 -13.66 -6.71
N THR A 136 -6.65 -13.98 -6.57
CA THR A 136 -7.49 -14.52 -7.64
C THR A 136 -8.68 -13.61 -7.89
N ASP A 137 -9.26 -13.72 -9.10
CA ASP A 137 -10.51 -13.05 -9.40
C ASP A 137 -11.64 -13.62 -8.51
N VAL A 138 -12.67 -12.80 -8.26
CA VAL A 138 -13.87 -13.28 -7.56
C VAL A 138 -14.51 -14.38 -8.41
N PRO A 139 -14.75 -15.59 -7.87
CA PRO A 139 -15.33 -16.68 -8.65
C PRO A 139 -16.71 -16.34 -9.20
N GLU A 140 -17.06 -16.96 -10.33
CA GLU A 140 -18.39 -16.84 -10.90
C GLU A 140 -19.48 -17.27 -9.90
N GLY A 141 -20.63 -16.59 -9.93
CA GLY A 141 -21.74 -16.85 -9.01
C GLY A 141 -21.56 -16.27 -7.60
N ILE A 142 -20.39 -15.71 -7.27
CA ILE A 142 -20.16 -15.02 -5.99
C ILE A 142 -20.42 -13.52 -6.17
N GLY A 143 -21.37 -13.00 -5.40
CA GLY A 143 -21.65 -11.56 -5.35
C GLY A 143 -20.53 -10.81 -4.61
N PHE A 144 -19.85 -9.91 -5.29
CA PHE A 144 -19.05 -8.85 -4.66
C PHE A 144 -19.70 -7.50 -4.98
N MET A 145 -20.21 -6.83 -3.95
CA MET A 145 -20.98 -5.60 -4.09
C MET A 145 -20.26 -4.45 -3.38
N GLN A 146 -20.38 -3.25 -3.93
CA GLN A 146 -19.78 -2.04 -3.37
C GLN A 146 -20.74 -0.86 -3.47
N LEU A 147 -20.73 0.00 -2.46
CA LEU A 147 -21.28 1.35 -2.56
C LEU A 147 -20.13 2.32 -2.84
N HIS A 148 -19.84 2.53 -4.12
CA HIS A 148 -18.68 3.29 -4.55
C HIS A 148 -19.04 4.73 -4.93
N ARG A 149 -18.36 5.71 -4.31
CA ARG A 149 -18.47 7.14 -4.61
C ARG A 149 -17.12 7.69 -5.06
N PRO A 150 -16.67 7.42 -6.30
CA PRO A 150 -15.30 7.69 -6.75
C PRO A 150 -14.89 9.17 -6.74
N ASN A 151 -15.84 10.09 -6.64
CA ASN A 151 -15.59 11.54 -6.68
C ASN A 151 -15.99 12.24 -5.38
N ILE A 152 -16.10 11.53 -4.24
CA ILE A 152 -16.61 12.09 -2.98
C ILE A 152 -15.78 13.28 -2.45
N TYR A 153 -14.51 13.39 -2.86
CA TYR A 153 -13.62 14.50 -2.47
C TYR A 153 -13.42 15.55 -3.56
N LYS A 154 -13.97 15.34 -4.76
CA LYS A 154 -14.00 16.41 -5.76
C LYS A 154 -15.06 17.39 -5.31
N THR A 155 -14.63 18.56 -4.84
CA THR A 155 -15.55 19.69 -4.65
C THR A 155 -16.28 19.90 -5.97
N ALA A 156 -17.62 20.01 -5.93
CA ALA A 156 -18.35 20.53 -7.08
C ALA A 156 -17.66 21.85 -7.47
N ALA A 157 -17.23 21.97 -8.73
CA ALA A 157 -16.71 23.23 -9.21
C ALA A 157 -17.74 24.32 -8.88
N ALA A 158 -17.37 25.26 -8.01
CA ALA A 158 -18.12 26.47 -7.78
C ALA A 158 -17.94 27.41 -8.97
#